data_AF-A0AAI9DFW0-F1
#
_entry.id   AF-A0AAI9DFW0-F1
#
_cell.length_a   1.000
_cell.length_b   1.000
_cell.length_c   1.000
_cell.angle_alpha   90.00
_cell.angle_beta   90.00
_cell.angle_gamma   90.00
#
_symmetry.space_group_name_H-M   'P 1'
#
loop_
_entity.id
_entity.type
_entity.pdbx_description
1 polymer ?
#
loop_
_entity_poly.entity_id
_entity_poly.type
_entity_poly.pdbx_seq_one_letter_code
_entity_poly.pdbx_strand_id
1 'polypeptide(L)'
;VHEVMLDTDTQPVCLISPARDRPPLIPELKVHPFTLGEHLQTAWTNSEICIQLMAENLACELWENQPDNALALDTPVGQLHERLVGWLHISPILAGNVSTRTLAQFTDYAQQLGWIPLTTEPS
;
A
#
# COMPACT_ATOMS: atom_id res chain seq x y z
N VAL A 1 25.26 8.04 31.11
CA VAL A 1 24.62 6.94 30.35
C VAL A 1 25.75 6.25 29.62
N HIS A 2 26.04 4.99 29.94
CA HIS A 2 27.06 4.20 29.25
C HIS A 2 26.37 3.38 28.17
N GLU A 3 26.66 3.67 26.91
CA GLU A 3 26.25 2.83 25.79
C GLU A 3 27.11 1.57 25.80
N VAL A 4 26.47 0.41 25.98
CA VAL A 4 27.10 -0.89 25.83
C VAL A 4 27.09 -1.22 24.34
N MET A 5 28.24 -1.11 23.69
CA MET A 5 28.40 -1.64 22.34
C MET A 5 28.47 -3.18 22.43
N LEU A 6 27.44 -3.85 21.92
CA LEU A 6 27.50 -5.29 21.68
C LEU A 6 28.46 -5.51 20.51
N ASP A 7 29.61 -6.13 20.78
CA ASP A 7 30.52 -6.61 19.75
C ASP A 7 29.75 -7.55 18.82
N THR A 8 29.31 -7.00 17.68
CA THR A 8 28.66 -7.77 16.64
C THR A 8 29.76 -8.33 15.76
N ASP A 9 29.91 -9.66 15.75
CA ASP A 9 30.87 -10.34 14.87
C ASP A 9 30.76 -9.78 13.44
N THR A 10 31.85 -9.19 12.97
CA THR A 10 31.93 -8.36 11.75
C THR A 10 31.96 -9.16 10.45
N GLN A 11 31.61 -10.46 10.49
CA GLN A 11 31.48 -11.22 9.27
C GLN A 11 30.07 -11.04 8.69
N PRO A 12 29.94 -10.55 7.45
CA PRO A 12 28.64 -10.49 6.80
C PRO A 12 28.14 -11.93 6.63
N VAL A 13 27.15 -12.30 7.44
CA VAL A 13 26.43 -13.55 7.23
C VAL A 13 25.67 -13.40 5.93
N CYS A 14 26.10 -14.12 4.90
CA CYS A 14 25.35 -14.24 3.66
C CYS A 14 24.06 -15.02 3.99
N LEU A 15 22.96 -14.28 4.20
CA LEU A 15 21.64 -14.86 4.40
C LEU A 15 21.13 -15.37 3.05
N ILE A 16 21.48 -16.60 2.74
CA ILE A 16 21.06 -17.30 1.53
C ILE A 16 19.59 -17.69 1.72
N SER A 17 18.71 -17.28 0.80
CA SER A 17 17.31 -17.69 0.87
C SER A 17 17.16 -19.07 0.24
N PRO A 18 16.73 -20.11 0.99
CA PRO A 18 16.54 -21.45 0.43
C PRO A 18 15.55 -21.47 -0.74
N ALA A 19 14.68 -20.46 -0.83
CA ALA A 19 13.68 -20.32 -1.90
C ALA A 19 14.24 -19.71 -3.19
N ARG A 20 15.32 -18.90 -3.13
CA ARG A 20 15.92 -18.28 -4.32
C ARG A 20 17.02 -19.14 -4.94
N ASP A 21 17.80 -19.83 -4.11
CA ASP A 21 19.03 -20.50 -4.56
C ASP A 21 18.87 -22.02 -4.79
N ARG A 22 17.68 -22.57 -4.49
CA ARG A 22 17.34 -23.94 -4.86
C ARG A 22 16.75 -23.97 -6.27
N PRO A 23 17.19 -24.88 -7.16
CA PRO A 23 16.49 -25.12 -8.41
C PRO A 23 15.01 -25.37 -8.13
N PRO A 24 14.08 -24.78 -8.90
CA PRO A 24 12.65 -25.02 -8.70
C PRO A 24 12.40 -26.53 -8.65
N LEU A 25 11.63 -26.95 -7.64
CA LEU A 25 11.33 -28.37 -7.37
C LEU A 25 10.63 -29.07 -8.54
N ILE A 26 10.14 -28.28 -9.51
CA ILE A 26 9.39 -28.70 -10.68
C ILE A 26 10.10 -28.12 -11.91
N PRO A 27 10.91 -28.90 -12.64
CA PRO A 27 11.62 -28.47 -13.84
C PRO A 27 10.72 -27.80 -14.90
N GLU A 28 9.46 -28.20 -14.95
CA GLU A 28 8.43 -27.70 -15.88
C GLU A 28 8.11 -26.22 -15.64
N LEU A 29 8.23 -25.73 -14.39
CA LEU A 29 8.07 -24.31 -14.04
C LEU A 29 9.20 -23.43 -14.60
N LYS A 30 10.36 -24.01 -14.96
CA LYS A 30 11.40 -23.26 -15.69
C LYS A 30 11.02 -23.02 -17.15
N VAL A 31 10.25 -23.93 -17.73
CA VAL A 31 9.87 -23.89 -19.16
C VAL A 31 8.57 -23.10 -19.34
N HIS A 32 7.66 -23.19 -18.37
CA HIS A 32 6.38 -22.49 -18.37
C HIS A 32 6.22 -21.75 -17.03
N PRO A 33 6.77 -20.54 -16.89
CA PRO A 33 6.54 -19.75 -15.69
C PRO A 33 5.05 -19.50 -15.51
N PHE A 34 4.60 -19.47 -14.25
CA PHE A 34 3.23 -19.06 -13.96
C PHE A 34 3.05 -17.61 -14.40
N THR A 35 2.12 -17.38 -15.32
CA THR A 35 1.68 -16.05 -15.72
C THR A 35 0.35 -15.78 -15.05
N LEU A 36 0.27 -14.69 -14.28
CA LEU A 36 -0.98 -14.25 -13.68
C LEU A 36 -1.92 -13.77 -14.78
N GLY A 37 -2.91 -14.60 -15.14
CA GLY A 37 -3.88 -14.26 -16.18
C GLY A 37 -4.77 -13.08 -15.80
N GLU A 38 -5.32 -12.39 -16.80
CA GLU A 38 -6.18 -11.21 -16.60
C GLU A 38 -7.38 -11.48 -15.68
N HIS A 39 -7.96 -12.68 -15.76
CA HIS A 39 -9.07 -13.09 -14.89
C HIS A 39 -8.65 -13.16 -13.41
N LEU A 40 -7.42 -13.63 -13.12
CA LEU A 40 -6.89 -13.66 -11.75
C LEU A 40 -6.50 -12.26 -11.26
N GLN A 41 -5.94 -11.42 -12.14
CA GLN A 41 -5.68 -10.00 -11.82
C GLN A 41 -6.97 -9.29 -11.46
N THR A 42 -8.02 -9.49 -12.28
CA THR A 42 -9.35 -8.93 -12.06
C THR A 42 -9.98 -9.45 -10.77
N ALA A 43 -9.87 -10.76 -10.50
CA ALA A 43 -10.36 -11.35 -9.26
C ALA A 43 -9.64 -10.77 -8.03
N TRP A 44 -8.32 -10.57 -8.13
CA TRP A 44 -7.52 -9.95 -7.09
C TRP A 44 -7.94 -8.49 -6.85
N THR A 45 -7.98 -7.65 -7.89
CA THR A 45 -8.30 -6.21 -7.75
C THR A 45 -9.71 -5.95 -7.22
N ASN A 46 -10.63 -6.90 -7.42
CA ASN A 46 -11.99 -6.82 -6.89
C ASN A 46 -12.15 -7.54 -5.53
N SER A 47 -11.09 -8.13 -4.99
CA SER A 47 -11.15 -8.80 -3.69
C SER A 47 -11.12 -7.79 -2.55
N GLU A 48 -11.86 -8.09 -1.49
CA GLU A 48 -11.83 -7.33 -0.23
C GLU A 48 -10.40 -7.21 0.32
N ILE A 49 -9.61 -8.27 0.20
CA ILE A 49 -8.21 -8.29 0.68
C ILE A 49 -7.36 -7.24 -0.05
N CYS A 50 -7.51 -7.13 -1.38
CA CYS A 50 -6.78 -6.11 -2.15
C CYS A 50 -7.15 -4.70 -1.71
N ILE A 51 -8.44 -4.45 -1.46
CA ILE A 51 -8.93 -3.13 -1.00
C ILE A 51 -8.34 -2.78 0.36
N GLN A 52 -8.36 -3.72 1.31
CA GLN A 52 -7.80 -3.50 2.65
C GLN A 52 -6.30 -3.20 2.60
N LEU A 53 -5.52 -4.02 1.89
CA LEU A 53 -4.08 -3.80 1.74
C LEU A 53 -3.75 -2.47 1.04
N MET A 54 -4.56 -2.09 0.07
CA MET A 54 -4.39 -0.83 -0.63
C MET A 54 -4.74 0.37 0.24
N ALA A 55 -5.78 0.27 1.07
CA ALA A 55 -6.09 1.28 2.08
C ALA A 55 -4.94 1.43 3.09
N GLU A 56 -4.38 0.32 3.59
CA GLU A 56 -3.22 0.35 4.50
C GLU A 56 -2.02 1.04 3.85
N ASN A 57 -1.67 0.68 2.61
CA ASN A 57 -0.55 1.30 1.89
C ASN A 57 -0.75 2.81 1.71
N LEU A 58 -1.95 3.24 1.30
CA LEU A 58 -2.26 4.66 1.14
C LEU A 58 -2.26 5.41 2.48
N ALA A 59 -2.71 4.77 3.56
CA ALA A 59 -2.65 5.35 4.89
C ALA A 59 -1.20 5.56 5.34
N CYS A 60 -0.32 4.57 5.14
CA CYS A 60 1.11 4.70 5.42
C CYS A 60 1.73 5.85 4.62
N GLU A 61 1.49 5.89 3.30
CA GLU A 61 2.01 6.96 2.44
C GLU A 61 1.52 8.34 2.89
N LEU A 62 0.26 8.45 3.33
CA LEU A 62 -0.29 9.70 3.85
C LEU A 62 0.37 10.11 5.18
N TRP A 63 0.57 9.17 6.11
CA TRP A 63 1.26 9.43 7.38
C TRP A 63 2.71 9.85 7.18
N GLU A 64 3.39 9.28 6.19
CA GLU A 64 4.79 9.59 5.87
C GLU A 64 4.94 10.96 5.21
N ASN A 65 4.06 11.30 4.27
CA ASN A 65 4.23 12.49 3.43
C ASN A 65 3.39 13.70 3.84
N GLN A 66 2.24 13.48 4.50
CA GLN A 66 1.26 14.52 4.83
C GLN A 66 0.62 14.26 6.21
N PRO A 67 1.41 14.24 7.30
CA PRO A 67 0.94 13.80 8.64
C PRO A 67 -0.21 14.66 9.19
N ASP A 68 -0.27 15.96 8.88
CA ASP A 68 -1.38 16.83 9.31
C ASP A 68 -2.70 16.43 8.64
N ASN A 69 -2.66 16.10 7.34
CA ASN A 69 -3.82 15.58 6.62
C ASN A 69 -4.19 14.19 7.12
N ALA A 70 -3.21 13.33 7.41
CA ALA A 70 -3.43 12.02 7.99
C ALA A 70 -4.16 12.12 9.33
N LEU A 71 -3.74 13.02 10.22
CA LEU A 71 -4.35 13.23 11.53
C LEU A 71 -5.79 13.76 11.41
N ALA A 72 -6.03 14.73 10.52
CA ALA A 72 -7.37 15.23 10.25
C ALA A 72 -8.27 14.13 9.68
N LEU A 73 -7.74 13.32 8.77
CA LEU A 73 -8.46 12.22 8.14
C LEU A 73 -8.67 11.03 9.08
N ASP A 74 -7.83 10.88 10.09
CA ASP A 74 -8.00 9.89 11.15
C ASP A 74 -8.86 10.40 12.30
N THR A 75 -9.48 11.58 12.21
CA THR A 75 -10.36 12.09 13.27
C THR A 75 -11.84 11.83 12.94
N PRO A 76 -12.61 11.15 13.82
CA PRO A 76 -12.18 10.47 15.07
C PRO A 76 -11.28 9.24 14.83
N VAL A 77 -10.40 8.93 15.80
CA VAL A 77 -9.32 7.90 15.68
C VAL A 77 -9.80 6.63 14.98
N GLY A 78 -9.07 6.20 13.95
CA GLY A 78 -9.38 5.04 13.12
C GLY A 78 -10.19 5.34 11.86
N GLN A 79 -10.69 6.57 11.69
CA GLN A 79 -11.50 6.92 10.51
C GLN A 79 -10.73 6.95 9.20
N LEU A 80 -9.40 7.14 9.21
CA LEU A 80 -8.64 7.25 7.97
C LEU A 80 -8.80 5.97 7.14
N HIS A 81 -8.65 4.83 7.80
CA HIS A 81 -8.78 3.52 7.15
C HIS A 81 -10.18 3.29 6.59
N GLU A 82 -11.22 3.59 7.36
CA GLU A 82 -12.62 3.46 6.92
C GLU A 82 -12.92 4.36 5.70
N ARG A 83 -12.40 5.59 5.69
CA ARG A 83 -12.54 6.53 4.57
C ARG A 83 -11.85 6.01 3.31
N LEU A 84 -10.63 5.49 3.45
CA LEU A 84 -9.88 4.91 2.34
C LEU A 84 -10.60 3.68 1.78
N VAL A 85 -11.03 2.75 2.63
CA VAL A 85 -11.80 1.57 2.22
C VAL A 85 -13.08 2.00 1.49
N GLY A 86 -13.86 2.90 2.07
CA GLY A 86 -15.09 3.41 1.45
C GLY A 86 -14.84 4.07 0.09
N TRP A 87 -13.77 4.87 -0.02
CA TRP A 87 -13.36 5.48 -1.28
C TRP A 87 -12.90 4.44 -2.31
N LEU A 88 -12.15 3.42 -1.89
CA LEU A 88 -11.69 2.33 -2.77
C LEU A 88 -12.85 1.48 -3.29
N HIS A 89 -13.95 1.35 -2.54
CA HIS A 89 -15.17 0.67 -3.00
C HIS A 89 -15.99 1.45 -4.05
N ILE A 90 -15.68 2.73 -4.30
CA ILE A 90 -16.37 3.48 -5.37
C ILE A 90 -16.20 2.73 -6.69
N SER A 91 -17.32 2.56 -7.42
CA SER A 91 -17.37 1.73 -8.64
C SER A 91 -16.25 2.10 -9.63
N PRO A 92 -15.53 1.12 -10.21
CA PRO A 92 -14.51 1.39 -11.22
C PRO A 92 -15.02 2.12 -12.46
N ILE A 93 -16.31 2.03 -12.75
CA ILE A 93 -16.94 2.81 -13.84
C ILE A 93 -16.90 4.31 -13.54
N LEU A 94 -16.99 4.69 -12.27
CA LEU A 94 -17.02 6.08 -11.82
C LEU A 94 -15.63 6.62 -11.51
N ALA A 95 -14.73 5.79 -10.98
CA ALA A 95 -13.45 6.21 -10.42
C ALA A 95 -12.23 5.43 -10.95
N GLY A 96 -12.38 4.75 -12.08
CA GLY A 96 -11.32 3.93 -12.69
C GLY A 96 -10.98 2.66 -11.89
N ASN A 97 -10.06 1.87 -12.42
CA ASN A 97 -9.60 0.66 -11.75
C ASN A 97 -8.98 1.00 -10.40
N VAL A 98 -9.38 0.27 -9.35
CA VAL A 98 -8.82 0.37 -8.00
C VAL A 98 -7.30 0.40 -8.05
N SER A 99 -6.64 -0.46 -8.82
CA SER A 99 -5.17 -0.53 -8.89
C SER A 99 -4.48 0.71 -9.47
N THR A 100 -5.23 1.65 -10.05
CA THR A 100 -4.69 2.90 -10.62
C THR A 100 -4.91 4.11 -9.70
N ARG A 101 -5.58 3.91 -8.57
CA ARG A 101 -5.90 4.97 -7.63
C ARG A 101 -4.68 5.41 -6.84
N THR A 102 -4.50 6.72 -6.70
CA THR A 102 -3.34 7.32 -6.05
C THR A 102 -3.73 8.09 -4.80
N LEU A 103 -2.74 8.34 -3.93
CA LEU A 103 -2.92 9.19 -2.75
C LEU A 103 -3.44 10.59 -3.12
N ALA A 104 -2.90 11.20 -4.19
CA ALA A 104 -3.33 12.51 -4.67
C ALA A 104 -4.83 12.56 -4.99
N GLN A 105 -5.35 11.53 -5.66
CA GLN A 105 -6.78 11.46 -5.98
C GLN A 105 -7.65 11.30 -4.72
N PHE A 106 -7.16 10.57 -3.71
CA PHE A 106 -7.84 10.47 -2.44
C PHE A 106 -7.85 11.80 -1.69
N THR A 107 -6.73 12.52 -1.67
CA THR A 107 -6.66 13.83 -1.01
C THR A 107 -7.55 14.87 -1.70
N ASP A 108 -7.59 14.89 -3.03
CA ASP A 108 -8.51 15.75 -3.79
C ASP A 108 -9.97 15.44 -3.46
N TYR A 109 -10.31 14.15 -3.38
CA TYR A 109 -11.64 13.69 -2.97
C TYR A 109 -11.98 14.12 -1.53
N ALA A 110 -11.04 13.96 -0.60
CA ALA A 110 -11.21 14.35 0.79
C ALA A 110 -11.38 15.87 0.96
N GLN A 111 -10.70 16.67 0.15
CA GLN A 111 -10.88 18.12 0.09
C GLN A 111 -12.28 18.51 -0.42
N GLN A 112 -12.76 17.85 -1.48
CA GLN A 112 -14.11 18.08 -2.01
C GLN A 112 -15.21 17.77 -0.98
N LEU A 113 -14.96 16.80 -0.09
CA LEU A 113 -15.86 16.48 1.02
C LEU A 113 -15.66 17.34 2.27
N GLY A 114 -14.67 18.25 2.27
CA GLY A 114 -14.37 19.12 3.40
C GLY A 114 -13.77 18.40 4.61
N TRP A 115 -13.20 17.20 4.41
CA TRP A 115 -12.53 16.46 5.49
C TRP A 115 -11.16 17.06 5.82
N ILE A 116 -10.51 17.67 4.83
CA ILE A 116 -9.24 18.38 4.97
C ILE A 116 -9.33 19.73 4.24
N PRO A 117 -8.56 20.74 4.68
CA PRO A 117 -8.56 22.06 4.05
C PRO A 117 -8.04 22.00 2.61
N LEU A 118 -8.52 22.92 1.78
CA LEU A 118 -8.02 23.09 0.41
C LEU A 118 -6.55 23.55 0.47
N THR A 119 -5.63 22.78 -0.10
CA THR A 119 -4.24 23.20 -0.25
C THR A 119 -4.21 24.37 -1.22
N THR A 120 -4.21 25.58 -0.69
CA THR A 120 -3.98 26.79 -1.48
C THR A 120 -2.47 26.98 -1.48
N GLU A 121 -1.79 26.62 -2.58
CA GLU A 121 -0.37 26.94 -2.69
C GLU A 121 -0.15 28.45 -2.49
N PRO A 122 0.82 28.87 -1.66
CA PRO A 122 1.21 30.26 -1.62
C PRO A 122 1.87 30.61 -2.97
N SER A 123 1.39 31.70 -3.58
CA SER A 123 1.87 32.27 -4.84
C SER A 123 3.34 32.70 -4.81
#